data_AF-A0A523S4S1-F1
#
_entry.id   AF-A0A523S4S1-F1
#
_cell.length_a   1.000
_cell.length_b   1.000
_cell.length_c   1.000
_cell.angle_alpha   90.00
_cell.angle_beta   90.00
_cell.angle_gamma   90.00
#
_symmetry.space_group_name_H-M   'P 1'
#
loop_
_entity.id
_entity.type
_entity.pdbx_description
1 polymer ?
#
loop_
_entity_poly.entity_id
_entity_poly.type
_entity_poly.pdbx_seq_one_letter_code
_entity_poly.pdbx_strand_id
1 'polypeptide(L)'
;MGMKKILVCVVVMAWLLSPQAAFTQTEEKPQTANILQQIIQLVVENNPILESQRSFIDTIQQMPEPGAGFINLEELQSSSRRVGEEGMETPLLSLSQAVQMETFIQSKLDREKTLAEAKQTYENLKQSLISNLMAKITEMAKLKNKRENLEELKSFLETRQDSLEKQVKAGIKEPSTLFDLMERVMQSRLEIKNAARELEILKLETTISLGGEKWEDLLDLLNKL
;
A
#
# COMPACT_ATOMS: atom_id res chain seq x y z
N MET A 1 9.40 -15.03 -59.59
CA MET A 1 9.62 -16.36 -58.96
C MET A 1 9.99 -16.11 -57.51
N GLY A 2 8.97 -15.80 -56.72
CA GLY A 2 9.12 -14.96 -55.53
C GLY A 2 7.98 -15.18 -54.56
N MET A 3 8.21 -14.71 -53.35
CA MET A 3 7.29 -14.57 -52.20
C MET A 3 6.63 -15.82 -51.61
N LYS A 4 6.41 -16.92 -52.36
CA LYS A 4 5.69 -18.09 -51.81
C LYS A 4 6.51 -19.02 -50.89
N LYS A 5 7.85 -19.03 -51.01
CA LYS A 5 8.71 -19.87 -50.15
C LYS A 5 9.15 -19.20 -48.84
N ILE A 6 9.12 -17.86 -48.77
CA ILE A 6 9.49 -17.11 -47.56
C ILE A 6 8.32 -17.10 -46.55
N LEU A 7 7.07 -17.17 -47.03
CA LEU A 7 5.89 -17.19 -46.14
C LEU A 7 5.81 -18.48 -45.29
N VAL A 8 6.32 -19.61 -45.80
CA VAL A 8 6.23 -20.90 -45.08
C VAL A 8 7.24 -20.98 -43.92
N CYS A 9 8.40 -20.32 -44.02
CA CYS A 9 9.36 -20.27 -42.90
C CYS A 9 8.90 -19.32 -41.78
N VAL A 10 8.14 -18.26 -42.10
CA VAL A 10 7.62 -17.32 -41.09
C VAL A 10 6.45 -17.93 -40.30
N VAL A 11 5.64 -18.79 -40.90
CA VAL A 11 4.52 -19.47 -40.21
C VAL A 11 5.00 -20.58 -39.27
N VAL A 12 6.11 -21.27 -39.58
CA VAL A 12 6.69 -22.29 -38.69
C VAL A 12 7.49 -21.67 -37.52
N MET A 13 8.14 -20.53 -37.73
CA MET A 13 8.80 -19.77 -36.65
C MET A 13 7.80 -19.07 -35.71
N ALA A 14 6.61 -18.69 -36.20
CA ALA A 14 5.56 -18.10 -35.36
C ALA A 14 4.87 -19.12 -34.44
N TRP A 15 4.96 -20.42 -34.73
CA TRP A 15 4.43 -21.47 -33.85
C TRP A 15 5.40 -21.90 -32.74
N LEU A 16 6.70 -21.64 -32.89
CA LEU A 16 7.73 -21.93 -31.88
C LEU A 16 7.86 -20.86 -30.77
N LEU A 17 7.12 -19.76 -30.89
CA LEU A 17 7.03 -18.69 -29.88
C LEU A 17 5.62 -18.61 -29.26
N SER A 18 4.90 -19.72 -29.23
CA SER A 18 3.66 -19.84 -28.45
C SER A 18 4.03 -20.28 -27.03
N PRO A 19 3.79 -19.48 -25.98
CA PRO A 19 3.97 -19.93 -24.61
C PRO A 19 2.77 -20.80 -24.22
N GLN A 20 2.70 -22.00 -24.79
CA GLN A 20 1.72 -23.02 -24.47
C GLN A 20 2.41 -24.38 -24.32
N ALA A 21 3.30 -24.45 -23.34
CA ALA A 21 3.49 -25.66 -22.52
C ALA A 21 4.23 -25.29 -21.23
N ALA A 22 3.68 -25.75 -20.11
CA ALA A 22 4.27 -25.78 -18.78
C ALA A 22 4.33 -24.45 -18.00
N PHE A 23 3.16 -23.85 -17.77
CA PHE A 23 2.82 -23.51 -16.39
C PHE A 23 1.53 -24.24 -16.09
N THR A 24 1.64 -25.25 -15.23
CA THR A 24 0.53 -25.74 -14.42
C THR A 24 -0.30 -24.55 -13.99
N GLN A 25 -1.54 -24.47 -14.47
CA GLN A 25 -2.58 -23.73 -13.80
C GLN A 25 -2.79 -24.43 -12.45
N THR A 26 -1.97 -24.06 -11.49
CA THR A 26 -2.37 -24.12 -10.10
C THR A 26 -3.54 -23.14 -9.99
N GLU A 27 -4.76 -23.67 -10.02
CA GLU A 27 -5.96 -22.96 -9.56
C GLU A 27 -5.79 -22.60 -8.08
N GLU A 28 -5.02 -21.55 -7.80
CA GLU A 28 -4.97 -20.90 -6.50
C GLU A 28 -4.79 -19.40 -6.73
N LYS A 29 -5.89 -18.63 -6.93
CA LYS A 29 -5.82 -17.16 -6.83
C LYS A 29 -7.11 -16.29 -6.75
N PRO A 30 -8.36 -16.79 -6.60
CA PRO A 30 -9.46 -15.87 -6.33
C PRO A 30 -9.51 -15.42 -4.86
N GLN A 31 -9.09 -16.26 -3.91
CA GLN A 31 -9.15 -15.94 -2.47
C GLN A 31 -8.10 -14.93 -2.02
N THR A 32 -6.85 -15.06 -2.47
CA THR A 32 -5.74 -14.19 -2.03
C THR A 32 -5.90 -12.75 -2.51
N ALA A 33 -6.41 -12.54 -3.73
CA ALA A 33 -6.76 -11.20 -4.22
C ALA A 33 -7.85 -10.54 -3.37
N ASN A 34 -8.83 -11.33 -2.90
CA ASN A 34 -9.90 -10.86 -2.04
C ASN A 34 -9.36 -10.47 -0.65
N ILE A 35 -8.49 -11.29 -0.05
CA ILE A 35 -7.89 -11.01 1.27
C ILE A 35 -7.01 -9.75 1.23
N LEU A 36 -6.18 -9.58 0.20
CA LEU A 36 -5.35 -8.38 0.07
C LEU A 36 -6.19 -7.11 -0.02
N GLN A 37 -7.30 -7.15 -0.77
CA GLN A 37 -8.22 -6.02 -0.87
C GLN A 37 -8.90 -5.73 0.49
N GLN A 38 -9.30 -6.76 1.24
CA GLN A 38 -9.84 -6.60 2.59
C GLN A 38 -8.83 -5.94 3.53
N ILE A 39 -7.56 -6.33 3.47
CA ILE A 39 -6.49 -5.74 4.28
C ILE A 39 -6.31 -4.26 3.93
N ILE A 40 -6.22 -3.93 2.64
CA ILE A 40 -6.08 -2.53 2.19
C ILE A 40 -7.26 -1.69 2.67
N GLN A 41 -8.47 -2.21 2.50
CA GLN A 41 -9.68 -1.51 2.93
C GLN A 41 -9.67 -1.26 4.44
N LEU A 42 -9.40 -2.31 5.23
CA LEU A 42 -9.38 -2.22 6.68
C LEU A 42 -8.33 -1.23 7.17
N VAL A 43 -7.13 -1.24 6.60
CA VAL A 43 -6.08 -0.28 6.96
C VAL A 43 -6.47 1.15 6.58
N VAL A 44 -6.99 1.39 5.37
CA VAL A 44 -7.37 2.75 4.94
C VAL A 44 -8.56 3.31 5.74
N GLU A 45 -9.46 2.45 6.18
CA GLU A 45 -10.62 2.84 6.99
C GLU A 45 -10.23 3.12 8.44
N ASN A 46 -9.39 2.29 9.06
CA ASN A 46 -9.17 2.31 10.52
C ASN A 46 -7.82 2.90 10.93
N ASN A 47 -7.02 3.40 9.98
CA ASN A 47 -5.74 4.01 10.33
C ASN A 47 -5.94 5.34 11.09
N PRO A 48 -5.33 5.51 12.28
CA PRO A 48 -5.57 6.68 13.13
C PRO A 48 -5.06 8.00 12.51
N ILE A 49 -4.01 7.95 11.67
CA ILE A 49 -3.48 9.14 11.01
C ILE A 49 -4.46 9.60 9.92
N LEU A 50 -5.01 8.67 9.14
CA LEU A 50 -6.02 8.99 8.13
C LEU A 50 -7.33 9.45 8.76
N GLU A 51 -7.72 8.86 9.89
CA GLU A 51 -8.88 9.30 10.65
C GLU A 51 -8.72 10.73 11.16
N SER A 52 -7.60 11.05 11.80
CA SER A 52 -7.28 12.41 12.24
C SER A 52 -7.34 13.42 11.09
N GLN A 53 -6.78 13.06 9.94
CA GLN A 53 -6.81 13.93 8.76
C GLN A 53 -8.23 14.09 8.18
N ARG A 54 -9.06 13.04 8.17
CA ARG A 54 -10.50 13.16 7.79
C ARG A 54 -11.23 14.08 8.75
N SER A 55 -11.05 13.90 10.06
CA SER A 55 -11.66 14.75 11.07
C SER A 55 -11.25 16.23 10.91
N PHE A 56 -10.00 16.50 10.55
CA PHE A 56 -9.54 17.86 10.27
C PHE A 56 -10.22 18.47 9.04
N ILE A 57 -10.33 17.71 7.94
CA ILE A 57 -11.06 18.13 6.74
C ILE A 57 -12.53 18.42 7.06
N ASP A 58 -13.18 17.53 7.80
CA ASP A 58 -14.59 17.67 8.21
C ASP A 58 -14.78 18.91 9.08
N THR A 59 -13.85 19.17 10.01
CA THR A 59 -13.85 20.37 10.85
C THR A 59 -13.81 21.64 10.01
N ILE A 60 -12.92 21.72 9.01
CA ILE A 60 -12.84 22.87 8.10
C ILE A 60 -14.15 23.02 7.30
N GLN A 61 -14.75 21.92 6.83
CA GLN A 61 -15.97 21.96 6.03
C GLN A 61 -17.19 22.40 6.84
N GLN A 62 -17.30 21.97 8.09
CA GLN A 62 -18.42 22.30 8.99
C GLN A 62 -18.33 23.70 9.59
N MET A 63 -17.16 24.36 9.55
CA MET A 63 -17.06 25.75 9.97
C MET A 63 -17.99 26.62 9.12
N PRO A 64 -18.67 27.63 9.70
CA PRO A 64 -19.47 28.58 8.93
C PRO A 64 -18.59 29.29 7.90
N GLU A 65 -19.17 29.70 6.76
CA GLU A 65 -18.43 30.53 5.83
C GLU A 65 -17.95 31.80 6.53
N PRO A 66 -16.71 32.25 6.26
CA PRO A 66 -16.27 33.55 6.74
C PRO A 66 -17.31 34.61 6.36
N GLY A 67 -17.71 35.48 7.29
CA GLY A 67 -18.72 36.52 7.08
C GLY A 67 -20.19 36.09 7.07
N ALA A 68 -20.49 34.79 7.27
CA ALA A 68 -21.88 34.32 7.40
C ALA A 68 -22.62 35.09 8.52
N GLY A 69 -23.70 35.77 8.15
CA GLY A 69 -24.56 36.55 9.07
C GLY A 69 -24.16 38.01 9.29
N PHE A 70 -22.99 38.46 8.81
CA PHE A 70 -22.50 39.83 9.01
C PHE A 70 -22.27 40.62 7.72
N ILE A 71 -21.97 39.94 6.61
CA ILE A 71 -21.65 40.57 5.33
C ILE A 71 -22.55 39.98 4.25
N ASN A 72 -23.51 40.77 3.76
CA ASN A 72 -24.30 40.43 2.58
C ASN A 72 -23.58 40.98 1.34
N LEU A 73 -22.75 40.15 0.69
CA LEU A 73 -21.98 40.59 -0.50
C LEU A 73 -22.88 41.02 -1.64
N GLU A 74 -24.04 40.38 -1.81
CA GLU A 74 -25.01 40.74 -2.84
C GLU A 74 -25.63 42.11 -2.57
N GLU A 75 -25.86 42.45 -1.30
CA GLU A 75 -26.34 43.77 -0.88
C GLU A 75 -25.27 44.87 -0.99
N LEU A 76 -24.01 44.56 -0.67
CA LEU A 76 -22.89 45.49 -0.86
C LEU A 76 -22.58 45.73 -2.34
N GLN A 77 -22.69 44.70 -3.19
CA GLN A 77 -22.53 44.84 -4.65
C GLN A 77 -23.75 45.49 -5.32
N SER A 78 -24.96 45.35 -4.76
CA SER A 78 -26.18 45.96 -5.32
C SER A 78 -26.45 47.38 -4.84
N SER A 79 -26.07 47.75 -3.61
CA SER A 79 -26.05 49.15 -3.14
C SER A 79 -25.03 49.99 -3.90
N SER A 80 -23.92 49.36 -4.28
CA SER A 80 -22.96 49.86 -5.25
C SER A 80 -23.63 50.16 -6.63
N ARG A 81 -24.60 49.35 -7.07
CA ARG A 81 -25.28 49.54 -8.37
C ARG A 81 -26.34 50.66 -8.41
N ARG A 82 -26.69 51.30 -7.28
CA ARG A 82 -27.80 52.28 -7.18
C ARG A 82 -27.38 53.75 -7.12
N VAL A 83 -26.16 54.08 -7.55
CA VAL A 83 -25.75 55.49 -7.70
C VAL A 83 -25.54 55.75 -9.19
N GLY A 84 -26.48 56.48 -9.82
CA GLY A 84 -26.38 56.84 -11.22
C GLY A 84 -27.70 57.18 -11.92
N GLU A 85 -28.49 58.11 -11.39
CA GLU A 85 -29.13 59.08 -12.29
C GLU A 85 -28.12 60.21 -12.49
N GLU A 86 -27.54 60.26 -13.69
CA GLU A 86 -26.68 61.32 -14.25
C GLU A 86 -25.43 61.73 -13.46
N GLY A 87 -24.40 60.89 -13.55
CA GLY A 87 -23.03 61.24 -13.14
C GLY A 87 -22.18 59.99 -12.99
N MET A 88 -20.98 60.01 -13.55
CA MET A 88 -20.04 58.89 -13.55
C MET A 88 -19.50 58.63 -12.13
N GLU A 89 -20.30 58.07 -11.24
CA GLU A 89 -19.87 57.69 -9.89
C GLU A 89 -19.71 56.18 -9.83
N THR A 90 -18.47 55.72 -9.93
CA THR A 90 -18.13 54.41 -9.38
C THR A 90 -18.54 54.43 -7.91
N PRO A 91 -19.41 53.51 -7.46
CA PRO A 91 -19.80 53.42 -6.07
C PRO A 91 -18.55 53.21 -5.20
N LEU A 92 -18.19 54.25 -4.45
CA LEU A 92 -17.08 54.21 -3.53
C LEU A 92 -17.57 53.56 -2.23
N LEU A 93 -17.14 52.31 -1.99
CA LEU A 93 -17.21 51.75 -0.65
C LEU A 93 -16.48 52.71 0.30
N SER A 94 -16.99 52.88 1.53
CA SER A 94 -16.19 53.55 2.56
C SER A 94 -14.88 52.77 2.76
N LEU A 95 -13.80 53.43 3.16
CA LEU A 95 -12.53 52.74 3.45
C LEU A 95 -12.71 51.57 4.43
N SER A 96 -13.62 51.72 5.41
CA SER A 96 -13.99 50.64 6.33
C SER A 96 -14.67 49.45 5.65
N GLN A 97 -15.59 49.70 4.70
CA GLN A 97 -16.27 48.65 3.94
C GLN A 97 -15.32 47.95 2.96
N ALA A 98 -14.42 48.70 2.31
CA ALA A 98 -13.41 48.13 1.42
C ALA A 98 -12.44 47.20 2.17
N VAL A 99 -11.96 47.62 3.35
CA VAL A 99 -11.09 46.79 4.21
C VAL A 99 -11.83 45.55 4.73
N GLN A 100 -13.11 45.66 5.10
CA GLN A 100 -13.92 44.51 5.53
C GLN A 100 -14.17 43.51 4.38
N MET A 101 -14.38 44.00 3.16
CA MET A 101 -14.53 43.16 1.98
C MET A 101 -13.23 42.44 1.62
N GLU A 102 -12.10 43.14 1.66
CA GLU A 102 -10.78 42.56 1.36
C GLU A 102 -10.40 41.47 2.37
N THR A 103 -10.59 41.74 3.66
CA THR A 103 -10.36 40.74 4.73
C THR A 103 -11.28 39.52 4.60
N PHE A 104 -12.54 39.73 4.22
CA PHE A 104 -13.47 38.64 3.92
C PHE A 104 -12.98 37.78 2.74
N ILE A 105 -12.64 38.39 1.60
CA ILE A 105 -12.17 37.67 0.41
C ILE A 105 -10.91 36.87 0.75
N GLN A 106 -9.98 37.48 1.47
CA GLN A 106 -8.75 36.82 1.90
C GLN A 106 -9.06 35.62 2.80
N SER A 107 -9.95 35.76 3.78
CA SER A 107 -10.32 34.66 4.67
C SER A 107 -11.02 33.50 3.96
N LYS A 108 -11.82 33.76 2.91
CA LYS A 108 -12.40 32.72 2.06
C LYS A 108 -11.31 31.99 1.28
N LEU A 109 -10.40 32.73 0.66
CA LEU A 109 -9.30 32.17 -0.11
C LEU A 109 -8.35 31.34 0.76
N ASP A 110 -8.03 31.82 1.97
CA ASP A 110 -7.21 31.09 2.93
C ASP A 110 -7.89 29.79 3.38
N ARG A 111 -9.21 29.81 3.62
CA ARG A 111 -9.98 28.60 3.95
C ARG A 111 -9.97 27.59 2.79
N GLU A 112 -10.22 28.03 1.56
CA GLU A 112 -10.21 27.16 0.38
C GLU A 112 -8.83 26.54 0.17
N LYS A 113 -7.77 27.34 0.29
CA LYS A 113 -6.39 26.87 0.24
C LYS A 113 -6.12 25.81 1.31
N THR A 114 -6.48 26.10 2.57
CA THR A 114 -6.30 25.17 3.68
C THR A 114 -7.04 23.84 3.43
N LEU A 115 -8.27 23.90 2.90
CA LEU A 115 -9.05 22.71 2.58
C LEU A 115 -8.42 21.90 1.44
N ALA A 116 -7.93 22.56 0.39
CA ALA A 116 -7.26 21.91 -0.73
C ALA A 116 -5.96 21.21 -0.27
N GLU A 117 -5.14 21.89 0.53
CA GLU A 117 -3.93 21.33 1.13
C GLU A 117 -4.23 20.15 2.06
N ALA A 118 -5.30 20.24 2.86
CA ALA A 118 -5.73 19.15 3.74
C ALA A 118 -6.16 17.91 2.95
N LYS A 119 -6.94 18.09 1.86
CA LYS A 119 -7.35 16.99 0.96
C LYS A 119 -6.17 16.35 0.25
N GLN A 120 -5.23 17.17 -0.25
CA GLN A 120 -4.01 16.67 -0.88
C GLN A 120 -3.16 15.89 0.12
N THR A 121 -2.99 16.40 1.34
CA THR A 121 -2.30 15.70 2.43
C THR A 121 -2.94 14.35 2.73
N TYR A 122 -4.27 14.27 2.78
CA TYR A 122 -4.99 13.00 2.96
C TYR A 122 -4.66 11.97 1.88
N GLU A 123 -4.72 12.35 0.61
CA GLU A 123 -4.41 11.42 -0.50
C GLU A 123 -2.94 10.98 -0.49
N ASN A 124 -2.02 11.89 -0.18
CA ASN A 124 -0.60 11.57 -0.03
C ASN A 124 -0.36 10.58 1.12
N LEU A 125 -1.00 10.79 2.28
CA LEU A 125 -0.92 9.88 3.42
C LEU A 125 -1.48 8.51 3.07
N LYS A 126 -2.62 8.47 2.40
CA LYS A 126 -3.26 7.21 1.95
C LYS A 126 -2.35 6.43 1.01
N GLN A 127 -1.76 7.08 0.01
CA GLN A 127 -0.82 6.43 -0.92
C GLN A 127 0.44 5.93 -0.21
N SER A 128 1.02 6.74 0.68
CA SER A 128 2.20 6.37 1.47
C SER A 128 1.91 5.15 2.35
N LEU A 129 0.76 5.14 3.00
CA LEU A 129 0.30 4.04 3.85
C LEU A 129 0.07 2.74 3.07
N ILE A 130 -0.58 2.82 1.90
CA ILE A 130 -0.76 1.65 1.02
C ILE A 130 0.60 1.12 0.55
N SER A 131 1.52 2.01 0.18
CA SER A 131 2.87 1.63 -0.26
C SER A 131 3.65 0.92 0.85
N ASN A 132 3.58 1.44 2.08
CA ASN A 132 4.19 0.84 3.27
C ASN A 132 3.59 -0.54 3.56
N LEU A 133 2.26 -0.67 3.53
CA LEU A 133 1.56 -1.95 3.69
C LEU A 133 2.03 -2.97 2.64
N MET A 134 2.10 -2.59 1.37
CA MET A 134 2.54 -3.49 0.30
C MET A 134 4.00 -3.91 0.45
N ALA A 135 4.88 -3.01 0.91
CA ALA A 135 6.26 -3.34 1.21
C ALA A 135 6.35 -4.38 2.34
N LYS A 136 5.60 -4.19 3.43
CA LYS A 136 5.53 -5.13 4.56
C LYS A 136 4.98 -6.49 4.14
N ILE A 137 3.91 -6.54 3.33
CA ILE A 137 3.36 -7.79 2.79
C ILE A 137 4.39 -8.51 1.90
N THR A 138 5.15 -7.75 1.10
CA THR A 138 6.22 -8.33 0.27
C THR A 138 7.33 -8.95 1.12
N GLU A 139 7.74 -8.29 2.21
CA GLU A 139 8.70 -8.86 3.15
C GLU A 139 8.15 -10.10 3.88
N MET A 140 6.87 -10.10 4.29
CA MET A 140 6.22 -11.29 4.84
C MET A 140 6.25 -12.47 3.87
N ALA A 141 5.95 -12.23 2.58
CA ALA A 141 6.00 -13.25 1.54
C ALA A 141 7.43 -13.78 1.33
N LYS A 142 8.44 -12.90 1.35
CA LYS A 142 9.86 -13.32 1.28
C LYS A 142 10.24 -14.23 2.45
N LEU A 143 9.85 -13.88 3.68
CA LEU A 143 10.12 -14.68 4.87
C LEU A 143 9.41 -16.04 4.83
N LYS A 144 8.16 -16.07 4.38
CA LYS A 144 7.39 -17.31 4.17
C LYS A 144 8.07 -18.23 3.16
N ASN A 145 8.42 -17.70 1.98
CA ASN A 145 9.13 -18.44 0.95
C ASN A 145 10.50 -18.93 1.42
N LYS A 146 11.26 -18.09 2.14
CA LYS A 146 12.54 -18.48 2.74
C LYS A 146 12.37 -19.67 3.68
N ARG A 147 11.36 -19.62 4.56
CA ARG A 147 11.05 -20.70 5.49
C ARG A 147 10.69 -22.00 4.76
N GLU A 148 9.83 -21.92 3.75
CA GLU A 148 9.40 -23.09 2.96
C GLU A 148 10.60 -23.74 2.24
N ASN A 149 11.42 -22.93 1.57
CA ASN A 149 12.64 -23.41 0.91
C ASN A 149 13.63 -24.06 1.90
N LEU A 150 13.76 -23.51 3.11
CA LEU A 150 14.63 -24.09 4.15
C LEU A 150 14.07 -25.41 4.70
N GLU A 151 12.75 -25.55 4.84
CA GLU A 151 12.13 -26.82 5.25
C GLU A 151 12.32 -27.90 4.18
N GLU A 152 12.18 -27.57 2.90
CA GLU A 152 12.49 -28.49 1.81
C GLU A 152 13.97 -28.92 1.82
N LEU A 153 14.89 -27.95 1.97
CA LEU A 153 16.32 -28.23 2.06
C LEU A 153 16.64 -29.13 3.26
N LYS A 154 16.07 -28.83 4.43
CA LYS A 154 16.25 -29.62 5.64
C LYS A 154 15.76 -31.06 5.44
N SER A 155 14.55 -31.24 4.89
CA SER A 155 13.97 -32.56 4.61
C SER A 155 14.86 -33.38 3.67
N PHE A 156 15.39 -32.74 2.62
CA PHE A 156 16.33 -33.37 1.70
C PHE A 156 17.64 -33.80 2.39
N LEU A 157 18.20 -32.94 3.24
CA LEU A 157 19.43 -33.23 3.99
C LEU A 157 19.22 -34.36 5.01
N GLU A 158 18.11 -34.35 5.74
CA GLU A 158 17.73 -35.40 6.69
C GLU A 158 17.56 -36.75 5.97
N THR A 159 16.91 -36.77 4.79
CA THR A 159 16.78 -37.98 3.97
C THR A 159 18.16 -38.52 3.54
N ARG A 160 19.12 -37.65 3.24
CA ARG A 160 20.48 -38.06 2.86
C ARG A 160 21.32 -38.52 4.05
N GLN A 161 21.01 -38.07 5.26
CA GLN A 161 21.73 -38.43 6.47
C GLN A 161 21.79 -39.95 6.66
N ASP A 162 20.67 -40.64 6.53
CA ASP A 162 20.58 -42.09 6.72
C ASP A 162 21.46 -42.88 5.74
N SER A 163 21.49 -42.44 4.48
CA SER A 163 22.35 -43.04 3.45
C SER A 163 23.83 -42.77 3.75
N LEU A 164 24.16 -41.55 4.15
CA LEU A 164 25.54 -41.16 4.43
C LEU A 164 26.08 -41.87 5.67
N GLU A 165 25.26 -42.03 6.71
CA GLU A 165 25.63 -42.75 7.93
C GLU A 165 26.01 -44.21 7.63
N LYS A 166 25.27 -44.88 6.74
CA LYS A 166 25.61 -46.24 6.28
C LYS A 166 26.94 -46.28 5.52
N GLN A 167 27.20 -45.29 4.65
CA GLN A 167 28.45 -45.19 3.90
C GLN A 167 29.66 -44.93 4.82
N VAL A 168 29.49 -44.10 5.85
CA VAL A 168 30.53 -43.86 6.87
C VAL A 168 30.78 -45.12 7.69
N LYS A 169 29.73 -45.82 8.15
CA LYS A 169 29.86 -47.10 8.86
C LYS A 169 30.55 -48.18 8.03
N ALA A 170 30.35 -48.17 6.71
CA ALA A 170 31.01 -49.07 5.77
C ALA A 170 32.43 -48.63 5.38
N GLY A 171 32.93 -47.48 5.88
CA GLY A 171 34.25 -46.94 5.53
C GLY A 171 34.36 -46.39 4.11
N ILE A 172 33.24 -46.18 3.40
CA ILE A 172 33.19 -45.65 2.03
C ILE A 172 33.38 -44.12 2.03
N LYS A 173 32.90 -43.45 3.09
CA LYS A 173 32.98 -42.00 3.29
C LYS A 173 33.63 -41.68 4.63
N GLU A 174 34.27 -40.53 4.72
CA GLU A 174 34.87 -40.05 5.95
C GLU A 174 33.79 -39.56 6.94
N PRO A 175 34.00 -39.72 8.26
CA PRO A 175 33.10 -39.18 9.29
C PRO A 175 32.89 -37.67 9.20
N SER A 176 33.90 -36.91 8.74
CA SER A 176 33.84 -35.46 8.51
C SER A 176 32.63 -35.06 7.65
N THR A 177 32.35 -35.81 6.58
CA THR A 177 31.23 -35.54 5.67
C THR A 177 29.88 -35.64 6.38
N LEU A 178 29.75 -36.55 7.36
CA LEU A 178 28.53 -36.69 8.15
C LEU A 178 28.38 -35.52 9.14
N PHE A 179 29.47 -35.07 9.76
CA PHE A 179 29.47 -33.88 10.60
C PHE A 179 29.05 -32.63 9.83
N ASP A 180 29.61 -32.39 8.64
CA ASP A 180 29.26 -31.24 7.79
C ASP A 180 27.75 -31.23 7.44
N LEU A 181 27.19 -32.40 7.14
CA LEU A 181 25.77 -32.53 6.86
C LEU A 181 24.91 -32.24 8.09
N MET A 182 25.30 -32.76 9.26
CA MET A 182 24.59 -32.49 10.53
C MET A 182 24.63 -31.01 10.91
N GLU A 183 25.79 -30.35 10.75
CA GLU A 183 25.92 -28.92 10.97
C GLU A 183 24.98 -28.14 10.06
N ARG A 184 24.90 -28.51 8.77
CA ARG A 184 24.00 -27.86 7.81
C ARG A 184 22.53 -28.06 8.13
N VAL A 185 22.14 -29.24 8.62
CA VAL A 185 20.77 -29.50 9.13
C VAL A 185 20.47 -28.62 10.34
N MET A 186 21.41 -28.53 11.28
CA MET A 186 21.26 -27.68 12.48
C MET A 186 21.12 -26.20 12.11
N GLN A 187 21.96 -25.70 11.22
CA GLN A 187 21.90 -24.33 10.71
C GLN A 187 20.56 -24.06 10.03
N SER A 188 20.09 -24.96 9.16
CA SER A 188 18.79 -24.83 8.49
C SER A 188 17.64 -24.75 9.51
N ARG A 189 17.66 -25.59 10.56
CA ARG A 189 16.67 -25.55 11.65
C ARG A 189 16.65 -24.22 12.38
N LEU A 190 17.82 -23.61 12.63
CA LEU A 190 17.90 -22.30 13.27
C LEU A 190 17.33 -21.21 12.36
N GLU A 191 17.67 -21.22 11.07
CA GLU A 191 17.18 -20.24 10.10
C GLU A 191 15.67 -20.33 9.88
N ILE A 192 15.09 -21.54 9.89
CA ILE A 192 13.63 -21.75 9.84
C ILE A 192 12.95 -21.06 11.04
N LYS A 193 13.47 -21.30 12.26
CA LYS A 193 12.92 -20.70 13.48
C LYS A 193 13.03 -19.18 13.46
N ASN A 194 14.16 -18.65 12.98
CA ASN A 194 14.36 -17.21 12.86
C ASN A 194 13.39 -16.60 11.84
N ALA A 195 13.27 -17.19 10.64
CA ALA A 195 12.33 -16.70 9.62
C ALA A 195 10.86 -16.75 10.10
N ALA A 196 10.48 -17.79 10.85
CA ALA A 196 9.14 -17.89 11.43
C ALA A 196 8.89 -16.79 12.47
N ARG A 197 9.87 -16.51 13.34
CA ARG A 197 9.79 -15.46 14.35
C ARG A 197 9.77 -14.06 13.74
N GLU A 198 10.63 -13.81 12.77
CA GLU A 198 10.66 -12.54 12.03
C GLU A 198 9.32 -12.27 11.33
N LEU A 199 8.70 -13.31 10.75
CA LEU A 199 7.38 -13.21 10.14
C LEU A 199 6.30 -12.84 11.16
N GLU A 200 6.31 -13.49 12.33
CA GLU A 200 5.35 -13.21 13.41
C GLU A 200 5.50 -11.78 13.95
N ILE A 201 6.74 -11.34 14.21
CA ILE A 201 7.05 -9.98 14.63
C ILE A 201 6.56 -8.98 13.58
N LEU A 202 6.89 -9.21 12.30
CA LEU A 202 6.49 -8.30 11.22
C LEU A 202 4.97 -8.20 11.10
N LYS A 203 4.22 -9.29 11.28
CA LYS A 203 2.75 -9.26 11.33
C LYS A 203 2.25 -8.40 12.49
N LEU A 204 2.75 -8.63 13.69
CA LEU A 204 2.36 -7.85 14.88
C LEU A 204 2.68 -6.36 14.72
N GLU A 205 3.90 -6.02 14.30
CA GLU A 205 4.30 -4.64 14.04
C GLU A 205 3.40 -3.96 13.00
N THR A 206 3.05 -4.68 11.93
CA THR A 206 2.13 -4.17 10.89
C THR A 206 0.75 -3.91 11.48
N THR A 207 0.24 -4.82 12.30
CA THR A 207 -1.09 -4.68 12.90
C THR A 207 -1.18 -3.52 13.88
N ILE A 208 -0.18 -3.37 14.74
CA ILE A 208 -0.11 -2.29 15.73
C ILE A 208 0.05 -0.94 15.04
N SER A 209 0.91 -0.86 14.01
CA SER A 209 1.18 0.42 13.34
C SER A 209 0.08 0.87 12.38
N LEU A 210 -0.66 -0.07 11.76
CA LEU A 210 -1.60 0.25 10.68
C LEU A 210 -3.07 -0.03 11.02
N GLY A 211 -3.36 -0.93 11.97
CA GLY A 211 -4.70 -1.46 12.22
C GLY A 211 -5.61 -0.61 13.10
N GLY A 212 -5.04 0.35 13.86
CA GLY A 212 -5.83 1.17 14.79
C GLY A 212 -6.61 0.32 15.78
N GLU A 213 -7.89 0.60 15.95
CA GLU A 213 -8.78 -0.18 16.83
C GLU A 213 -9.05 -1.60 16.32
N LYS A 214 -8.92 -1.84 15.02
CA LYS A 214 -9.15 -3.15 14.37
C LYS A 214 -7.87 -3.92 14.10
N TRP A 215 -6.86 -3.77 14.97
CA TRP A 215 -5.58 -4.46 14.80
C TRP A 215 -5.72 -5.99 14.87
N GLU A 216 -6.67 -6.53 15.64
CA GLU A 216 -6.96 -7.97 15.73
C GLU A 216 -7.50 -8.51 14.40
N ASP A 217 -8.48 -7.83 13.80
CA ASP A 217 -9.02 -8.20 12.49
C ASP A 217 -7.94 -8.16 11.39
N LEU A 218 -7.06 -7.16 11.46
CA LEU A 218 -5.91 -7.06 10.56
C LEU A 218 -4.95 -8.24 10.73
N LEU A 219 -4.69 -8.64 11.98
CA LEU A 219 -3.82 -9.78 12.28
C LEU A 219 -4.40 -11.07 11.70
N ASP A 220 -5.70 -11.28 11.85
CA ASP A 220 -6.42 -12.42 11.30
C ASP A 220 -6.34 -12.49 9.77
N LEU A 221 -6.46 -11.36 9.09
CA LEU A 221 -6.30 -11.30 7.64
C LEU A 221 -4.84 -11.56 7.21
N LEU A 222 -3.87 -10.98 7.91
CA LEU A 222 -2.44 -11.23 7.65
C LEU A 222 -2.03 -12.68 7.95
N ASN A 223 -2.74 -13.36 8.85
CA ASN A 223 -2.54 -14.78 9.12
C ASN A 223 -3.06 -15.70 8.02
N LYS A 224 -4.00 -15.23 7.20
CA LYS A 224 -4.52 -15.97 6.04
C LYS A 224 -3.68 -15.77 4.77
N LEU A 225 -2.72 -14.84 4.78
CA LEU A 225 -1.71 -14.62 3.73
C LEU A 225 -0.56 -15.64 3.81
#